data_AF-F1W0H2-F1
#
_entry.id   AF-F1W0H2-F1
#
_cell.length_a   1.000
_cell.length_b   1.000
_cell.length_c   1.000
_cell.angle_alpha   90.00
_cell.angle_beta   90.00
_cell.angle_gamma   90.00
#
_symmetry.space_group_name_H-M   'P 1'
#
loop_
_entity.id
_entity.type
_entity.pdbx_description
1 polymer ?
#
loop_
_entity_poly.entity_id
_entity_poly.type
_entity_poly.pdbx_seq_one_letter_code
_entity_poly.pdbx_strand_id
1 'polypeptide(L)'
;MPTATLTPEDIDRIIQMAWEDRTAFDTIKVQFGVTEAQVIKLMRKHMKRSSFTMWRERVTGRKTKHLALRSDDVMRFKSSDQKGL
;
A
#
# COMPACT_ATOMS: atom_id res chain seq x y z
N MET A 1 15.27 -19.70 8.96
CA MET A 1 13.91 -19.27 8.52
C MET A 1 13.64 -19.95 7.19
N PRO A 2 12.49 -20.63 7.00
CA PRO A 2 12.31 -21.57 5.91
C PRO A 2 12.46 -20.83 4.58
N THR A 3 13.43 -21.26 3.79
CA THR A 3 13.63 -20.84 2.41
C THR A 3 12.49 -21.44 1.61
N ALA A 4 11.31 -20.84 1.65
CA ALA A 4 10.23 -21.21 0.75
C ALA A 4 10.75 -20.98 -0.67
N THR A 5 11.12 -22.08 -1.33
CA THR A 5 11.41 -22.11 -2.77
C THR A 5 10.13 -21.77 -3.50
N LEU A 6 9.91 -20.47 -3.71
CA LEU A 6 8.82 -19.96 -4.55
C LEU A 6 8.99 -20.56 -5.94
N THR A 7 7.97 -21.27 -6.42
CA THR A 7 8.01 -21.78 -7.78
C THR A 7 7.80 -20.63 -8.77
N PRO A 8 8.15 -20.80 -10.06
CA PRO A 8 7.81 -19.82 -11.08
C PRO A 8 6.30 -19.52 -11.13
N GLU A 9 5.44 -20.50 -10.86
CA GLU A 9 3.99 -20.29 -10.79
C GLU A 9 3.59 -19.41 -9.60
N ASP A 10 4.22 -19.61 -8.43
CA ASP A 10 3.98 -18.77 -7.25
C ASP A 10 4.36 -17.31 -7.53
N ILE A 11 5.49 -17.09 -8.21
CA ILE A 11 5.95 -15.76 -8.58
C ILE A 11 4.95 -15.08 -9.52
N ASP A 12 4.47 -15.79 -10.54
CA ASP A 12 3.49 -15.25 -11.48
C ASP A 12 2.18 -14.88 -10.75
N ARG A 13 1.73 -15.74 -9.83
CA ARG A 13 0.54 -15.51 -9.01
C ARG A 13 0.71 -14.33 -8.05
N ILE A 14 1.87 -14.19 -7.42
CA ILE A 14 2.22 -13.03 -6.58
C ILE A 14 2.19 -11.75 -7.42
N ILE A 15 2.76 -11.76 -8.62
CA ILE A 15 2.77 -10.61 -9.52
C ILE A 15 1.34 -10.25 -9.93
N GLN A 16 0.53 -11.25 -10.29
CA GLN A 16 -0.86 -11.07 -10.70
C GLN A 16 -1.71 -10.47 -9.58
N MET A 17 -1.63 -11.04 -8.36
CA MET A 17 -2.33 -10.50 -7.19
C MET A 17 -1.86 -9.11 -6.79
N ALA A 18 -0.55 -8.84 -6.83
CA ALA A 18 -0.03 -7.53 -6.47
C ALA A 18 -0.31 -6.47 -7.54
N TRP A 19 -0.63 -6.87 -8.78
CA TRP A 19 -1.12 -5.97 -9.83
C TRP A 19 -2.62 -5.71 -9.73
N GLU A 20 -3.39 -6.64 -9.14
CA GLU A 20 -4.78 -6.39 -8.75
C GLU A 20 -4.83 -5.35 -7.64
N ASP A 21 -5.35 -4.17 -7.96
CA ASP A 21 -5.57 -3.05 -7.02
C ASP A 21 -6.45 -3.45 -5.81
N ARG A 22 -6.98 -4.67 -5.71
CA ARG A 22 -7.82 -5.11 -4.58
C ARG A 22 -7.11 -6.00 -3.57
N THR A 23 -5.90 -6.48 -3.85
CA THR A 23 -5.22 -7.41 -2.95
C THR A 23 -4.31 -6.67 -1.98
N ALA A 24 -4.61 -6.76 -0.69
CA ALA A 24 -3.73 -6.25 0.34
C ALA A 24 -2.43 -7.08 0.39
N PHE A 25 -1.29 -6.42 0.62
CA PHE A 25 -0.01 -7.14 0.82
C PHE A 25 -0.07 -8.13 1.99
N ASP A 26 -0.96 -7.90 2.96
CA ASP A 26 -1.21 -8.81 4.06
C ASP A 26 -1.75 -10.17 3.57
N THR A 27 -2.69 -10.17 2.62
CA THR A 27 -3.22 -11.40 2.02
C THR A 27 -2.12 -12.21 1.34
N ILE A 28 -1.23 -11.53 0.61
CA ILE A 28 -0.10 -12.18 -0.09
C ILE A 28 0.88 -12.76 0.95
N LYS A 29 1.10 -12.05 2.06
CA LYS A 29 1.92 -12.54 3.17
C LYS A 29 1.31 -13.76 3.86
N VAL A 30 0.00 -13.79 4.04
CA VAL A 30 -0.69 -14.94 4.65
C VAL A 30 -0.64 -16.16 3.74
N GLN A 31 -0.81 -15.98 2.43
CA GLN A 31 -0.84 -17.11 1.48
C GLN A 31 0.56 -17.63 1.12
N PHE A 32 1.53 -16.75 0.90
CA PHE A 32 2.86 -17.12 0.38
C PHE A 32 3.99 -16.91 1.39
N GLY A 33 3.70 -16.34 2.57
CA GLY A 33 4.73 -16.01 3.57
C GLY A 33 5.64 -14.84 3.17
N VAL A 34 5.34 -14.15 2.06
CA VAL A 34 6.19 -13.08 1.52
C VAL A 34 5.81 -11.70 2.07
N THR A 35 6.81 -10.91 2.46
CA THR A 35 6.57 -9.55 2.94
C THR A 35 6.38 -8.57 1.79
N GLU A 36 5.76 -7.42 2.05
CA GLU A 36 5.63 -6.35 1.04
C GLU A 36 6.99 -6.01 0.40
N ALA A 37 8.05 -5.93 1.20
CA ALA A 37 9.40 -5.66 0.71
C ALA A 37 9.90 -6.73 -0.28
N GLN A 38 9.54 -8.01 -0.06
CA GLN A 38 9.87 -9.10 -0.99
C GLN A 38 9.05 -9.01 -2.27
N VAL A 39 7.76 -8.70 -2.18
CA VAL A 39 6.89 -8.48 -3.35
C VAL A 39 7.40 -7.31 -4.20
N ILE A 40 7.82 -6.20 -3.58
CA ILE A 40 8.42 -5.06 -4.30
C ILE A 40 9.70 -5.47 -5.03
N LYS A 41 10.56 -6.29 -4.40
CA LYS A 41 11.78 -6.81 -5.03
C LYS A 41 11.45 -7.75 -6.20
N LEU A 42 10.46 -8.62 -6.05
CA LEU A 42 9.99 -9.51 -7.11
C LEU A 42 9.43 -8.71 -8.30
N MET A 43 8.52 -7.77 -8.05
CA MET A 43 7.98 -6.86 -9.06
C MET A 43 9.09 -6.15 -9.84
N ARG A 44 10.09 -5.60 -9.14
CA ARG A 44 11.22 -4.92 -9.76
C ARG A 44 12.08 -5.84 -10.63
N LYS A 45 12.24 -7.12 -10.23
CA LYS A 45 13.05 -8.10 -10.95
C LYS A 45 12.33 -8.65 -12.19
N HIS A 46 11.01 -8.81 -12.12
CA HIS A 46 10.22 -9.47 -13.16
C HIS A 46 9.56 -8.50 -14.16
N MET A 47 9.48 -7.20 -13.87
CA MET A 47 8.84 -6.23 -14.76
C MET A 47 9.79 -5.13 -15.26
N LYS A 48 9.42 -4.50 -16.38
CA LYS A 48 10.14 -3.35 -16.92
C LYS A 48 10.01 -2.13 -15.99
N ARG A 49 11.07 -1.32 -15.93
CA ARG A 49 11.16 -0.14 -15.06
C ARG A 49 9.96 0.82 -15.20
N SER A 50 9.46 1.06 -16.42
CA SER A 50 8.30 1.91 -16.68
C SER A 50 7.01 1.37 -16.04
N SER A 51 6.75 0.08 -16.19
CA SER A 51 5.60 -0.59 -15.58
C SER A 51 5.69 -0.59 -14.05
N PHE A 52 6.90 -0.75 -13.50
CA PHE A 52 7.14 -0.69 -12.05
C PHE A 52 6.84 0.69 -11.47
N THR A 53 7.25 1.76 -12.14
CA THR A 53 6.94 3.13 -11.71
C THR A 53 5.43 3.35 -11.66
N MET A 54 4.69 2.98 -12.71
CA MET A 54 3.22 3.13 -12.75
C MET A 54 2.51 2.31 -11.66
N TRP A 55 2.97 1.08 -11.40
CA TRP A 55 2.45 0.28 -10.30
C TRP A 55 2.77 0.91 -8.94
N ARG A 56 3.99 1.42 -8.76
CA ARG A 56 4.41 2.03 -7.50
C ARG A 56 3.67 3.32 -7.21
N GLU A 57 3.36 4.13 -8.21
CA GLU A 57 2.51 5.31 -8.09
C GLU A 57 1.10 4.95 -7.62
N ARG A 58 0.49 3.88 -8.17
CA ARG A 58 -0.82 3.38 -7.75
C ARG A 58 -0.83 2.88 -6.30
N VAL A 59 0.13 2.03 -5.95
CA VAL A 59 0.24 1.44 -4.61
C VAL A 59 0.61 2.48 -3.55
N THR A 60 1.54 3.39 -3.87
CA THR A 60 2.00 4.45 -2.95
C THR A 60 0.98 5.59 -2.85
N GLY A 61 0.11 5.75 -3.85
CA GLY A 61 -1.04 6.67 -3.82
C GLY A 61 -2.04 6.39 -2.70
N ARG A 62 -1.96 5.23 -2.03
CA ARG A 62 -2.65 4.92 -0.77
C ARG A 62 -2.00 5.54 0.46
N LYS A 63 -1.39 6.73 0.34
CA LYS A 63 -1.06 7.57 1.49
C LYS A 63 -2.36 8.03 2.15
N THR A 64 -2.85 7.23 3.08
CA THR A 64 -3.44 7.69 4.34
C THR A 64 -4.36 8.90 4.22
N LYS A 65 -5.63 8.70 3.84
CA LYS A 65 -6.69 9.69 4.12
C LYS A 65 -7.24 9.61 5.56
N HIS A 66 -6.64 8.79 6.44
CA HIS A 66 -7.10 8.64 7.82
C HIS A 66 -6.03 8.66 8.92
N LEU A 67 -4.85 9.28 8.74
CA LEU A 67 -3.91 9.33 9.87
C LEU A 67 -2.97 10.54 9.98
N ALA A 68 -3.21 11.66 9.29
CA ALA A 68 -2.36 12.85 9.47
C ALA A 68 -3.03 14.22 9.20
N LEU A 69 -4.31 14.38 9.55
CA LEU A 69 -4.94 15.71 9.71
C LEU A 69 -5.60 15.87 11.09
N ARG A 70 -5.03 15.22 12.12
CA ARG A 70 -4.99 15.85 13.43
C ARG A 70 -3.81 16.81 13.42
N SER A 71 -3.98 17.92 12.71
CA SER A 71 -3.19 19.10 13.03
C SER A 71 -3.81 19.66 14.30
N ASP A 72 -3.04 19.61 15.38
CA ASP A 72 -3.31 20.25 16.68
C ASP A 72 -3.29 21.80 16.58
N ASP A 73 -3.57 22.35 15.39
CA ASP A 73 -3.42 23.76 15.04
C ASP A 73 -4.68 24.27 14.34
N VAL A 74 -5.85 23.81 14.77
CA VAL A 74 -7.07 24.60 14.57
C VAL A 74 -7.21 25.46 15.80
N MET A 75 -6.54 26.62 15.75
CA MET A 75 -7.01 27.83 16.43
C MET A 75 -8.53 27.85 16.28
N ARG A 76 -9.21 27.57 17.39
CA ARG A 76 -10.66 27.50 17.49
C ARG A 76 -11.21 28.81 16.93
N PHE A 77 -11.69 28.78 15.69
CA PHE A 77 -12.51 29.83 15.14
C PHE A 77 -13.66 30.04 16.12
N LYS A 78 -13.58 31.14 16.88
CA LYS A 78 -14.64 31.59 17.76
C LYS A 78 -15.75 32.05 16.83
N SER A 79 -16.82 31.27 16.71
CA SER A 79 -18.05 31.75 16.08
C SER A 79 -18.62 32.86 16.95
N SER A 80 -18.76 34.07 16.39
CA SER A 80 -19.26 35.26 17.07
C SER A 80 -20.79 35.28 17.25
N ASP A 81 -21.49 34.18 16.99
CA ASP A 81 -22.96 34.14 16.87
C ASP A 81 -23.62 33.24 17.92
N GLN A 82 -23.24 33.40 19.20
CA GLN A 82 -24.10 32.94 20.29
C GLN A 82 -24.86 34.13 20.87
N LYS A 83 -26.14 34.19 20.46
CA LYS A 83 -27.15 35.16 20.89
C LYS A 83 -27.27 35.19 22.41
N GLY A 84 -27.23 36.40 22.96
CA GLY A 84 -27.79 36.68 24.27
C GLY A 84 -29.29 36.46 24.26
N LEU A 85 -29.76 35.68 25.22
CA LEU A 85 -31.08 35.81 25.85
C LEU A 85 -30.82 36.12 27.33
#